data_AF-A0A5C8KND2-F1
#
_entry.id   AF-A0A5C8KND2-F1
#
_cell.length_a   1.000
_cell.length_b   1.000
_cell.length_c   1.000
_cell.angle_alpha   90.00
_cell.angle_beta   90.00
_cell.angle_gamma   90.00
#
_symmetry.space_group_name_H-M   'P 1'
#
loop_
_entity.id
_entity.type
_entity.pdbx_description
1 polymer ?
#
loop_
_entity_poly.entity_id
_entity_poly.type
_entity_poly.pdbx_seq_one_letter_code
_entity_poly.pdbx_strand_id
1 'polypeptide(L)'
;MVPRAVEGFTSDVVVADDLNSLLMVSRGRLYIAEDIRVARSRVDPLIQHEIGTHVVTHHNGSQQPLTQLASGLAHYDALQEGLGVLAEYLAGYLPAERMRVIAGRVIAADMMLHGTTFADVFACLDDEYQLDTHDAFDVTVRAFRGGGLTKDAVYLAGLSDILDYLSEGEPFEDLFIGKFALSQMDTLRELAGQGWVHPPDVMPRYLENPAAIKRLERCRQMPLDQLFHREPHA
;
A
#
# COMPACT_ATOMS: atom_id res chain seq x y z
N MET A 1 20.31 15.67 -4.22
CA MET A 1 19.75 14.87 -5.34
C MET A 1 18.83 15.78 -6.14
N VAL A 2 19.15 16.06 -7.40
CA VAL A 2 18.33 16.95 -8.24
C VAL A 2 17.03 16.22 -8.57
N PRO A 3 15.84 16.84 -8.40
CA PRO A 3 14.60 16.24 -8.85
C PRO A 3 14.67 16.00 -10.36
N ARG A 4 14.58 14.74 -10.79
CA ARG A 4 14.42 14.42 -12.21
C ARG A 4 12.93 14.49 -12.52
N ALA A 5 12.50 15.57 -13.16
CA ALA A 5 11.16 15.64 -13.71
C ALA A 5 11.04 14.58 -14.81
N VAL A 6 10.02 13.74 -14.73
CA VAL A 6 9.63 12.87 -15.84
C VAL A 6 8.63 13.64 -16.69
N GLU A 7 8.90 13.74 -17.98
CA GLU A 7 8.04 14.45 -18.93
C GLU A 7 6.65 13.78 -18.97
N GLY A 8 5.59 14.57 -18.81
CA GLY A 8 4.20 14.05 -18.76
C GLY A 8 3.75 13.49 -17.40
N PHE A 9 4.65 13.29 -16.42
CA PHE A 9 4.28 12.90 -15.07
C PHE A 9 3.94 14.13 -14.22
N THR A 10 2.65 14.42 -14.07
CA THR A 10 2.15 15.52 -13.22
C THR A 10 1.13 15.02 -12.22
N SER A 11 1.22 15.49 -10.98
CA SER A 11 0.24 15.22 -9.92
C SER A 11 -0.12 16.52 -9.22
N ASP A 12 -1.41 16.86 -9.20
CA ASP A 12 -1.91 17.99 -8.43
C ASP A 12 -2.00 17.62 -6.95
N VAL A 13 -1.58 18.53 -6.07
CA VAL A 13 -1.79 18.41 -4.62
C VAL A 13 -2.95 19.31 -4.23
N VAL A 14 -3.98 18.74 -3.62
CA VAL A 14 -5.20 19.44 -3.21
C VAL A 14 -5.35 19.32 -1.71
N VAL A 15 -5.43 20.44 -1.01
CA VAL A 15 -5.82 20.46 0.41
C VAL A 15 -7.34 20.58 0.48
N ALA A 16 -7.99 19.70 1.23
CA ALA A 16 -9.45 19.66 1.36
C ALA A 16 -9.87 19.52 2.83
N ASP A 17 -11.02 20.11 3.15
CA ASP A 17 -11.62 20.20 4.49
C ASP A 17 -12.56 19.02 4.83
N ASP A 18 -13.11 18.33 3.82
CA ASP A 18 -14.04 17.19 3.97
C ASP A 18 -13.50 15.89 3.35
N LEU A 19 -12.37 15.40 3.87
CA LEU A 19 -11.82 14.10 3.48
C LEU A 19 -12.13 13.04 4.53
N ASN A 20 -12.70 11.93 4.07
CA ASN A 20 -12.93 10.72 4.89
C ASN A 20 -11.64 9.94 5.23
N SER A 21 -10.47 10.41 4.77
CA SER A 21 -9.15 9.86 5.04
C SER A 21 -8.11 10.98 5.13
N LEU A 22 -7.02 10.76 5.85
CA LEU A 22 -5.95 11.74 6.03
C LEU A 22 -5.27 12.11 4.70
N LEU A 23 -5.06 11.10 3.84
CA LEU A 23 -4.52 11.21 2.51
C LEU A 23 -5.36 10.35 1.56
N MET A 24 -5.46 10.74 0.29
CA MET A 24 -6.13 9.97 -0.75
C MET A 24 -5.55 10.29 -2.12
N VAL A 25 -5.32 9.28 -2.94
CA VAL A 25 -5.05 9.46 -4.36
C VAL A 25 -6.28 9.15 -5.21
N SER A 26 -6.68 10.10 -6.06
CA SER A 26 -7.76 9.91 -7.02
C SER A 26 -7.38 10.48 -8.38
N ARG A 27 -7.39 9.62 -9.41
CA ARG A 27 -7.03 9.96 -10.80
C ARG A 27 -5.71 10.73 -10.92
N GLY A 28 -4.68 10.24 -10.23
CA GLY A 28 -3.33 10.83 -10.23
C GLY A 28 -3.17 12.10 -9.38
N ARG A 29 -4.22 12.57 -8.68
CA ARG A 29 -4.13 13.71 -7.75
C ARG A 29 -4.03 13.25 -6.32
N LEU A 30 -3.19 13.91 -5.54
CA LEU A 30 -3.07 13.70 -4.09
C LEU A 30 -3.96 14.70 -3.36
N TYR A 31 -4.83 14.18 -2.50
CA TYR A 31 -5.67 14.96 -1.60
C TYR A 31 -5.13 14.82 -0.17
N ILE A 32 -5.06 15.94 0.55
CA ILE A 32 -4.54 16.03 1.91
C ILE A 32 -5.59 16.72 2.79
N ALA A 33 -5.95 16.08 3.91
CA ALA A 33 -6.85 16.70 4.88
C ALA A 33 -6.21 17.95 5.51
N GLU A 34 -6.95 19.05 5.60
CA GLU A 34 -6.44 20.33 6.10
C GLU A 34 -5.88 20.24 7.53
N ASP A 35 -6.50 19.40 8.37
CA ASP A 35 -6.17 19.23 9.78
C ASP A 35 -5.17 18.08 10.04
N ILE A 36 -4.58 17.50 8.99
CA ILE A 36 -3.69 16.35 9.12
C ILE A 36 -2.49 16.65 10.03
N ARG A 37 -2.25 15.76 11.00
CA ARG A 37 -1.04 15.78 11.83
C ARG A 37 -0.24 14.52 11.59
N VAL A 38 0.93 14.68 10.98
CA VAL A 38 1.83 13.57 10.66
C VAL A 38 3.17 13.79 11.37
N ALA A 39 3.67 12.76 12.04
CA ALA A 39 5.03 12.77 12.56
C ALA A 39 6.03 12.97 11.41
N ARG A 40 7.02 13.84 11.59
CA ARG A 40 7.99 14.16 10.52
C ARG A 40 8.64 12.93 9.88
N SER A 41 8.92 11.90 10.67
CA SER A 41 9.50 10.63 10.21
C SER A 41 8.57 9.81 9.31
N ARG A 42 7.26 10.08 9.31
CA ARG A 42 6.26 9.39 8.49
C ARG A 42 5.92 10.12 7.20
N VAL A 43 6.36 11.36 7.02
CA VAL A 43 6.06 12.17 5.82
C VAL A 43 6.58 11.50 4.55
N ASP A 44 7.88 11.18 4.49
CA ASP A 44 8.47 10.51 3.32
C ASP A 44 7.87 9.13 3.07
N PRO A 45 7.73 8.22 4.07
CA PRO A 45 7.01 6.97 3.90
C PRO A 45 5.59 7.12 3.33
N LEU A 46 4.80 8.07 3.83
CA LEU A 46 3.45 8.32 3.33
C LEU A 46 3.45 8.89 1.91
N ILE A 47 4.41 9.75 1.57
CA ILE A 47 4.58 10.22 0.19
C ILE A 47 4.88 9.04 -0.74
N GLN A 48 5.72 8.09 -0.32
CA GLN A 48 6.02 6.91 -1.13
C GLN A 48 4.84 5.94 -1.19
N HIS A 49 4.02 5.84 -0.15
CA HIS A 49 2.76 5.09 -0.18
C HIS A 49 1.80 5.69 -1.21
N GLU A 50 1.50 6.98 -1.10
CA GLU A 50 0.47 7.61 -1.94
C GLU A 50 0.98 7.88 -3.36
N ILE A 51 2.11 8.59 -3.48
CA ILE A 51 2.66 8.99 -4.78
C ILE A 51 3.50 7.86 -5.37
N GLY A 52 4.44 7.32 -4.58
CA GLY A 52 5.37 6.29 -5.02
C GLY A 52 4.70 4.97 -5.42
N THR A 53 3.48 4.71 -4.94
CA THR A 53 2.66 3.58 -5.36
C THR A 53 1.48 4.04 -6.21
N HIS A 54 0.46 4.68 -5.63
CA HIS A 54 -0.82 4.85 -6.33
C HIS A 54 -0.79 5.82 -7.51
N VAL A 55 0.00 6.90 -7.43
CA VAL A 55 0.16 7.84 -8.56
C VAL A 55 1.07 7.24 -9.62
N VAL A 56 2.19 6.62 -9.22
CA VAL A 56 3.12 5.93 -10.14
C VAL A 56 2.42 4.84 -10.94
N THR A 57 1.67 3.93 -10.29
CA THR A 57 0.97 2.85 -11.00
C THR A 57 -0.18 3.38 -11.86
N HIS A 58 -0.84 4.47 -11.45
CA HIS A 58 -1.84 5.13 -12.29
C HIS A 58 -1.21 5.70 -13.56
N HIS A 59 -0.07 6.40 -13.44
CA HIS A 59 0.66 6.94 -14.58
C HIS A 59 1.14 5.81 -15.50
N ASN A 60 1.85 4.82 -14.96
CA ASN A 60 2.34 3.69 -15.76
C ASN A 60 1.20 3.00 -16.51
N GLY A 61 0.09 2.72 -15.82
CA GLY A 61 -1.10 2.13 -16.42
C GLY A 61 -1.73 3.02 -17.51
N SER A 62 -1.60 4.34 -17.42
CA SER A 62 -2.10 5.27 -18.45
C SER A 62 -1.23 5.30 -19.71
N GLN A 63 0.03 4.90 -19.60
CA GLN A 63 0.98 4.78 -20.72
C GLN A 63 0.92 3.41 -21.40
N GLN A 64 0.16 2.45 -20.84
CA GLN A 64 -0.02 1.12 -21.44
C GLN A 64 -1.00 1.17 -22.63
N PRO A 65 -0.82 0.32 -23.66
CA PRO A 65 -1.85 0.10 -24.68
C PRO A 65 -3.19 -0.30 -24.06
N LEU A 66 -3.14 -1.13 -23.00
CA LEU A 66 -4.28 -1.44 -22.15
C LEU A 66 -4.43 -0.41 -21.02
N THR A 67 -4.98 0.77 -21.35
CA THR A 67 -5.16 1.89 -20.41
C THR A 67 -6.06 1.59 -19.20
N GLN A 68 -6.81 0.47 -19.21
CA GLN A 68 -7.55 -0.02 -18.05
C GLN A 68 -6.64 -0.24 -16.83
N LEU A 69 -5.35 -0.53 -17.06
CA LEU A 69 -4.34 -0.64 -16.02
C LEU A 69 -4.13 0.67 -15.23
N ALA A 70 -4.55 1.83 -15.73
CA ALA A 70 -4.52 3.09 -14.97
C ALA A 70 -5.57 3.10 -13.84
N SER A 71 -6.74 2.49 -14.07
CA SER A 71 -7.86 2.48 -13.14
C SER A 71 -7.89 1.20 -12.29
N GLY A 72 -7.39 0.09 -12.82
CA GLY A 72 -7.40 -1.21 -12.15
C GLY A 72 -8.11 -2.30 -12.95
N LEU A 73 -7.50 -3.48 -13.02
CA LEU A 73 -8.20 -4.73 -13.32
C LEU A 73 -8.92 -5.24 -12.06
N ALA A 74 -9.78 -6.25 -12.19
CA ALA A 74 -10.49 -6.82 -11.04
C ALA A 74 -9.50 -7.26 -9.95
N HIS A 75 -9.85 -6.96 -8.69
CA HIS A 75 -9.10 -7.34 -7.47
C HIS A 75 -7.71 -6.69 -7.30
N TYR A 76 -7.44 -5.58 -7.98
CA TYR A 76 -6.15 -4.90 -7.90
C TYR A 76 -5.82 -4.30 -6.51
N ASP A 77 -6.83 -4.05 -5.67
CA ASP A 77 -6.66 -3.34 -4.40
C ASP A 77 -5.61 -4.01 -3.50
N ALA A 78 -5.62 -5.34 -3.37
CA ALA A 78 -4.68 -6.07 -2.51
C ALA A 78 -3.22 -5.76 -2.87
N LEU A 79 -2.86 -5.85 -4.16
CA LEU A 79 -1.51 -5.53 -4.62
C LEU A 79 -1.16 -4.07 -4.36
N GLN A 80 -2.07 -3.14 -4.64
CA GLN A 80 -1.81 -1.71 -4.44
C GLN A 80 -1.59 -1.34 -2.98
N GLU A 81 -2.45 -1.81 -2.08
CA GLU A 81 -2.35 -1.51 -0.65
C GLU A 81 -1.12 -2.20 -0.04
N GLY A 82 -0.84 -3.45 -0.42
CA GLY A 82 0.37 -4.16 -0.02
C GLY A 82 1.64 -3.45 -0.48
N LEU A 83 1.67 -2.99 -1.74
CA LEU A 83 2.79 -2.26 -2.31
C LEU A 83 2.98 -0.89 -1.64
N GLY A 84 1.90 -0.22 -1.24
CA GLY A 84 1.93 1.00 -0.43
C GLY A 84 2.60 0.77 0.93
N VAL A 85 2.22 -0.29 1.65
CA VAL A 85 2.85 -0.63 2.93
C VAL A 85 4.32 -1.03 2.76
N LEU A 86 4.65 -1.82 1.73
CA LEU A 86 6.04 -2.14 1.41
C LEU A 86 6.84 -0.87 1.07
N ALA A 87 6.25 0.09 0.33
CA ALA A 87 6.89 1.36 0.03
C ALA A 87 7.23 2.16 1.29
N GLU A 88 6.38 2.16 2.33
CA GLU A 88 6.70 2.78 3.64
C GLU A 88 7.97 2.16 4.25
N TYR A 89 8.08 0.83 4.23
CA TYR A 89 9.26 0.12 4.71
C TYR A 89 10.50 0.46 3.87
N LEU A 90 10.40 0.38 2.54
CA LEU A 90 11.53 0.67 1.63
C LEU A 90 11.99 2.13 1.71
N ALA A 91 11.07 3.05 2.00
CA ALA A 91 11.33 4.48 2.11
C ALA A 91 12.11 4.87 3.37
N GLY A 92 12.13 4.03 4.42
CA GLY A 92 12.83 4.43 5.65
C GLY A 92 12.23 3.93 6.93
N TYR A 93 10.90 3.79 6.97
CA TYR A 93 10.22 3.69 8.24
C TYR A 93 8.80 3.13 8.09
N LEU A 94 8.62 1.95 8.69
CA LEU A 94 7.33 1.29 8.88
C LEU A 94 7.30 0.85 10.34
N PRO A 95 6.62 1.58 11.24
CA PRO A 95 6.65 1.28 12.66
C PRO A 95 5.89 -0.01 12.99
N ALA A 96 6.30 -0.69 14.07
CA ALA A 96 5.67 -1.92 14.53
C ALA A 96 4.18 -1.71 14.86
N GLU A 97 3.83 -0.56 15.45
CA GLU A 97 2.44 -0.20 15.76
C GLU A 97 1.58 -0.20 14.50
N ARG A 98 2.12 0.28 13.37
CA ARG A 98 1.38 0.26 12.10
C ARG A 98 1.14 -1.15 11.59
N MET A 99 2.11 -2.05 11.71
CA MET A 99 1.91 -3.46 11.37
C MET A 99 0.87 -4.12 12.29
N ARG A 100 0.84 -3.77 13.58
CA ARG A 100 -0.19 -4.23 14.53
C ARG A 100 -1.58 -3.75 14.14
N VAL A 101 -1.74 -2.49 13.73
CA VAL A 101 -3.02 -1.96 13.23
C VAL A 101 -3.46 -2.69 11.95
N ILE A 102 -2.54 -2.95 11.02
CA ILE A 102 -2.84 -3.69 9.78
C ILE A 102 -3.28 -5.13 10.11
N ALA A 103 -2.58 -5.81 11.03
CA ALA A 103 -2.98 -7.15 11.49
C ALA A 103 -4.32 -7.14 12.24
N GLY A 104 -4.55 -6.14 13.10
CA GLY A 104 -5.82 -5.95 13.81
C GLY A 104 -7.01 -5.80 12.87
N ARG A 105 -6.84 -5.20 11.69
CA ARG A 105 -7.90 -5.13 10.66
C ARG A 105 -8.31 -6.50 10.14
N VAL A 106 -7.37 -7.43 9.99
CA VAL A 106 -7.67 -8.82 9.58
C VAL A 106 -8.46 -9.52 10.67
N ILE A 107 -8.00 -9.42 11.92
CA ILE A 107 -8.65 -10.02 13.09
C ILE A 107 -10.08 -9.47 13.24
N ALA A 108 -10.25 -8.14 13.18
CA ALA A 108 -11.55 -7.50 13.31
C ALA A 108 -12.52 -7.91 12.21
N ALA A 109 -12.04 -8.00 10.96
CA ALA A 109 -12.83 -8.47 9.83
C ALA A 109 -13.27 -9.93 10.03
N ASP A 110 -12.35 -10.81 10.45
CA ASP A 110 -12.65 -12.21 10.71
C ASP A 110 -13.68 -12.39 11.83
N MET A 111 -13.47 -11.75 12.98
CA MET A 111 -14.41 -11.81 14.11
C MET A 111 -15.80 -11.28 13.73
N MET A 112 -15.86 -10.17 12.99
CA MET A 112 -17.12 -9.59 12.52
C MET A 112 -17.86 -10.54 11.56
N LEU A 113 -17.15 -11.17 10.62
CA LEU A 113 -17.74 -12.17 9.72
C LEU A 113 -18.28 -13.40 10.47
N HIS A 114 -17.67 -13.75 11.59
CA HIS A 114 -18.13 -14.81 12.49
C HIS A 114 -19.26 -14.37 13.43
N GLY A 115 -19.81 -13.16 13.28
CA GLY A 115 -20.96 -12.67 14.02
C GLY A 115 -20.63 -12.11 15.41
N THR A 116 -19.36 -11.84 15.68
CA THR A 116 -18.93 -11.21 16.93
C THR A 116 -19.48 -9.78 17.02
N THR A 117 -19.83 -9.33 18.23
CA THR A 117 -20.41 -7.99 18.39
C THR A 117 -19.35 -6.90 18.28
N PHE A 118 -19.75 -5.67 17.98
CA PHE A 118 -18.84 -4.52 17.94
C PHE A 118 -18.03 -4.38 19.25
N ALA A 119 -18.71 -4.50 20.39
CA ALA A 119 -18.08 -4.34 21.70
C ALA A 119 -17.03 -5.42 21.96
N ASP A 120 -17.32 -6.67 21.58
CA ASP A 120 -16.40 -7.78 21.77
C ASP A 120 -15.18 -7.70 20.83
N VAL A 121 -15.38 -7.24 19.58
CA VAL A 121 -14.25 -6.99 18.66
C VAL A 121 -13.36 -5.87 19.20
N PHE A 122 -13.96 -4.76 19.66
CA PHE A 122 -13.21 -3.66 20.25
C PHE A 122 -12.42 -4.10 21.48
N ALA A 123 -13.07 -4.81 22.43
CA ALA A 123 -12.42 -5.32 23.62
C ALA A 123 -11.27 -6.30 23.28
N CYS A 124 -11.44 -7.15 22.27
CA CYS A 124 -10.36 -8.03 21.82
C CYS A 124 -9.16 -7.23 21.29
N LEU A 125 -9.37 -6.19 20.48
CA LEU A 125 -8.29 -5.36 19.97
C LEU A 125 -7.58 -4.54 21.06
N ASP A 126 -8.34 -3.94 21.99
CA ASP A 126 -7.83 -3.07 23.06
C ASP A 126 -7.26 -3.86 24.24
N ASP A 127 -8.01 -4.82 24.81
CA ASP A 127 -7.63 -5.52 26.04
C ASP A 127 -6.66 -6.70 25.77
N GLU A 128 -6.98 -7.54 24.77
CA GLU A 128 -6.20 -8.76 24.48
C GLU A 128 -4.99 -8.45 23.60
N TYR A 129 -5.22 -7.77 22.47
CA TYR A 129 -4.15 -7.42 21.54
C TYR A 129 -3.43 -6.13 21.88
N GLN A 130 -3.89 -5.34 22.87
CA GLN A 130 -3.20 -4.15 23.40
C GLN A 130 -2.88 -3.11 22.32
N LEU A 131 -3.78 -2.95 21.34
CA LEU A 131 -3.70 -1.81 20.42
C LEU A 131 -3.95 -0.52 21.21
N ASP A 132 -3.49 0.61 20.69
CA ASP A 132 -3.93 1.90 21.22
C ASP A 132 -5.46 2.00 21.13
N THR A 133 -6.10 2.50 22.18
CA THR A 133 -7.56 2.52 22.28
C THR A 133 -8.24 3.25 21.12
N HIS A 134 -7.62 4.32 20.60
CA HIS A 134 -8.15 5.02 19.43
C HIS A 134 -8.03 4.16 18.17
N ASP A 135 -6.85 3.55 17.96
CA ASP A 135 -6.63 2.66 16.82
C ASP A 135 -7.54 1.42 16.87
N ALA A 136 -7.71 0.81 18.04
CA ALA A 136 -8.61 -0.32 18.26
C ALA A 136 -10.04 0.06 17.88
N PHE A 137 -10.54 1.20 18.38
CA PHE A 137 -11.88 1.70 18.07
C PHE A 137 -12.05 1.97 16.57
N ASP A 138 -11.10 2.67 15.94
CA ASP A 138 -11.13 2.97 14.51
C ASP A 138 -11.14 1.70 13.65
N VAL A 139 -10.32 0.71 14.00
CA VAL A 139 -10.31 -0.58 13.31
C VAL A 139 -11.66 -1.29 13.45
N THR A 140 -12.26 -1.30 14.65
CA THR A 140 -13.60 -1.88 14.85
C THR A 140 -14.66 -1.13 14.04
N VAL A 141 -14.69 0.21 14.07
CA VAL A 141 -15.62 1.02 13.25
C VAL A 141 -15.51 0.66 11.78
N ARG A 142 -14.29 0.55 11.26
CA ARG A 142 -14.04 0.21 9.85
C ARG A 142 -14.55 -1.18 9.50
N ALA A 143 -14.36 -2.17 10.36
CA ALA A 143 -14.86 -3.53 10.14
C ALA A 143 -16.39 -3.58 10.06
N PHE A 144 -17.10 -2.84 10.92
CA PHE A 144 -18.58 -2.86 10.99
C PHE A 144 -19.27 -1.88 10.02
N ARG A 145 -18.53 -0.93 9.44
CA ARG A 145 -19.12 0.08 8.54
C ARG A 145 -19.77 -0.58 7.32
N GLY A 146 -20.96 -0.12 6.94
CA GLY A 146 -21.69 -0.63 5.79
C GLY A 146 -22.22 -2.07 5.96
N GLY A 147 -22.28 -2.60 7.19
CA GLY A 147 -22.77 -3.95 7.47
C GLY A 147 -21.72 -5.06 7.39
N GLY A 148 -20.43 -4.69 7.34
CA GLY A 148 -19.32 -5.64 7.31
C GLY A 148 -18.41 -5.43 6.10
N LEU A 149 -17.50 -4.44 6.19
CA LEU A 149 -16.57 -4.12 5.11
C LEU A 149 -15.22 -4.80 5.35
N THR A 150 -14.98 -5.92 4.68
CA THR A 150 -13.74 -6.71 4.81
C THR A 150 -12.58 -6.18 3.96
N LYS A 151 -12.77 -5.05 3.27
CA LYS A 151 -11.76 -4.46 2.37
C LYS A 151 -10.41 -4.28 3.07
N ASP A 152 -10.40 -3.96 4.36
CA ASP A 152 -9.17 -3.68 5.09
C ASP A 152 -8.33 -4.93 5.41
N ALA A 153 -8.89 -6.14 5.27
CA ALA A 153 -8.11 -7.38 5.40
C ALA A 153 -7.14 -7.59 4.23
N VAL A 154 -7.38 -6.95 3.07
CA VAL A 154 -6.57 -7.16 1.86
C VAL A 154 -5.18 -6.55 1.95
N TYR A 155 -4.94 -5.61 2.88
CA TYR A 155 -3.63 -4.97 3.08
C TYR A 155 -2.56 -5.99 3.45
N LEU A 156 -2.84 -6.82 4.47
CA LEU A 156 -1.87 -7.81 4.95
C LEU A 156 -1.73 -8.97 3.97
N ALA A 157 -2.83 -9.40 3.35
CA ALA A 157 -2.82 -10.44 2.33
C ALA A 157 -1.96 -10.01 1.13
N GLY A 158 -2.21 -8.83 0.56
CA GLY A 158 -1.41 -8.33 -0.56
C GLY A 158 0.05 -8.11 -0.22
N LEU A 159 0.36 -7.67 1.00
CA LEU A 159 1.76 -7.58 1.46
C LEU A 159 2.43 -8.95 1.55
N SER A 160 1.72 -9.97 2.07
CA SER A 160 2.22 -11.35 2.10
C SER A 160 2.50 -11.87 0.70
N ASP A 161 1.53 -11.73 -0.22
CA ASP A 161 1.65 -12.17 -1.61
C ASP A 161 2.86 -11.51 -2.33
N ILE A 162 3.12 -10.23 -2.04
CA ILE A 162 4.30 -9.53 -2.59
C ILE A 162 5.60 -10.09 -2.02
N LEU A 163 5.67 -10.41 -0.72
CA LEU A 163 6.87 -10.99 -0.13
C LEU A 163 7.14 -12.39 -0.70
N ASP A 164 6.10 -13.20 -0.89
CA ASP A 164 6.20 -14.51 -1.52
C ASP A 164 6.73 -14.38 -2.96
N TYR A 165 6.15 -13.50 -3.77
CA TYR A 165 6.61 -13.16 -5.12
C TYR A 165 8.10 -12.73 -5.14
N LEU A 166 8.50 -11.86 -4.22
CA LEU A 166 9.89 -11.44 -4.11
C LEU A 166 10.83 -12.58 -3.69
N SER A 167 10.37 -13.50 -2.83
CA SER A 167 11.13 -14.65 -2.38
C SER A 167 11.40 -15.68 -3.48
N GLU A 168 10.50 -15.75 -4.46
CA GLU A 168 10.65 -16.57 -5.67
C GLU A 168 11.66 -15.98 -6.68
N GLY A 169 12.23 -14.81 -6.38
CA GLY A 169 13.22 -14.15 -7.23
C GLY A 169 12.61 -13.31 -8.35
N GLU A 170 11.30 -13.06 -8.28
CA GLU A 170 10.60 -12.34 -9.32
C GLU A 170 11.00 -10.83 -9.37
N PRO A 171 10.87 -10.17 -10.53
CA PRO A 171 11.26 -8.76 -10.72
C PRO A 171 10.32 -7.80 -9.99
N PHE A 172 10.89 -6.91 -9.16
CA PHE A 172 10.09 -5.93 -8.42
C PHE A 172 9.41 -4.91 -9.35
N GLU A 173 10.04 -4.63 -10.49
CA GLU A 173 9.60 -3.68 -11.50
C GLU A 173 8.25 -4.05 -12.11
N ASP A 174 7.98 -5.34 -12.28
CA ASP A 174 6.72 -5.84 -12.88
C ASP A 174 5.49 -5.41 -12.06
N LEU A 175 5.65 -5.21 -10.75
CA LEU A 175 4.58 -4.77 -9.85
C LEU A 175 4.10 -3.33 -10.15
N PHE A 176 4.83 -2.57 -10.96
CA PHE A 176 4.55 -1.16 -11.27
C PHE A 176 3.98 -0.94 -12.67
N ILE A 177 3.77 -1.99 -13.47
CA ILE A 177 3.21 -1.89 -14.85
C ILE A 177 1.86 -1.13 -14.87
N GLY A 178 1.09 -1.25 -13.79
CA GLY A 178 -0.16 -0.54 -13.57
C GLY A 178 -0.92 -1.11 -12.37
N LYS A 179 -2.25 -1.09 -12.42
CA LYS A 179 -3.12 -1.60 -11.36
C LYS A 179 -3.77 -2.92 -11.79
N PHE A 180 -3.37 -4.01 -11.14
CA PHE A 180 -3.83 -5.37 -11.41
C PHE A 180 -3.73 -6.22 -10.13
N ALA A 181 -4.33 -7.41 -10.12
CA ALA A 181 -4.15 -8.38 -9.04
C ALA A 181 -2.92 -9.24 -9.32
N LEU A 182 -2.12 -9.60 -8.30
CA LEU A 182 -0.88 -10.35 -8.52
C LEU A 182 -1.11 -11.70 -9.24
N SER A 183 -2.25 -12.34 -9.02
CA SER A 183 -2.68 -13.55 -9.73
C SER A 183 -2.87 -13.40 -11.25
N GLN A 184 -2.90 -12.16 -11.75
CA GLN A 184 -2.98 -11.84 -13.18
C GLN A 184 -1.61 -11.62 -13.82
N MET A 185 -0.50 -11.73 -13.05
CA MET A 185 0.85 -11.45 -13.52
C MET A 185 1.23 -12.28 -14.75
N ASP A 186 0.98 -13.59 -14.73
CA ASP A 186 1.31 -14.46 -15.87
C ASP A 186 0.57 -14.06 -17.15
N THR A 187 -0.72 -13.71 -17.03
CA THR A 187 -1.50 -13.19 -18.17
C THR A 187 -0.93 -11.88 -18.69
N LEU A 188 -0.48 -10.97 -17.81
CA LEU A 188 0.15 -9.72 -18.23
C LEU A 188 1.51 -9.96 -18.91
N ARG A 189 2.28 -10.96 -18.48
CA ARG A 189 3.54 -11.37 -19.12
C ARG A 189 3.31 -11.95 -20.51
N GLU A 190 2.29 -12.77 -20.70
CA GLU A 190 1.88 -13.27 -22.02
C GLU A 190 1.49 -12.11 -22.96
N LEU A 191 0.72 -11.15 -22.45
CA LEU A 191 0.33 -9.94 -23.19
C LEU A 191 1.54 -9.06 -23.51
N ALA A 192 2.54 -8.99 -22.62
CA ALA A 192 3.78 -8.28 -22.88
C ALA A 192 4.56 -8.92 -24.03
N GLY A 193 4.61 -10.26 -24.09
CA GLY A 193 5.19 -11.00 -25.22
C GLY A 193 4.50 -10.74 -26.57
N GLN A 194 3.26 -10.26 -26.55
CA GLN A 194 2.48 -9.88 -27.73
C GLN A 194 2.50 -8.36 -28.01
N GLY A 195 3.18 -7.57 -27.17
CA GLY A 195 3.25 -6.12 -27.30
C GLY A 195 2.01 -5.36 -26.81
N TRP A 196 1.11 -6.00 -26.05
CA TRP A 196 -0.06 -5.34 -25.44
C TRP A 196 0.23 -4.73 -24.07
N VAL A 197 1.34 -5.13 -23.45
CA VAL A 197 1.85 -4.59 -22.19
C VAL A 197 3.32 -4.26 -22.37
N HIS A 198 3.75 -3.15 -21.80
CA HIS A 198 5.12 -2.66 -21.83
C HIS A 198 5.67 -2.54 -20.41
N PRO A 199 7.01 -2.50 -20.24
CA PRO A 199 7.62 -2.19 -18.95
C PRO A 199 7.08 -0.87 -18.36
N PRO A 200 7.12 -0.69 -17.03
CA PRO A 200 6.69 0.57 -16.41
C PRO A 200 7.51 1.75 -16.93
N ASP A 201 6.84 2.87 -17.18
CA ASP A 201 7.46 4.11 -17.66
C ASP A 201 8.29 4.79 -16.56
N VAL A 202 7.75 4.80 -15.33
CA VAL A 202 8.41 5.37 -14.15
C VAL A 202 8.47 4.38 -13.00
N MET A 203 9.56 4.47 -12.23
CA MET A 203 9.75 3.71 -11.01
C MET A 203 9.74 4.63 -9.78
N PRO A 204 9.41 4.12 -8.59
CA PRO A 204 9.34 4.92 -7.39
C PRO A 204 10.71 5.48 -7.00
N ARG A 205 10.71 6.72 -6.51
CA ARG A 205 11.94 7.48 -6.23
C ARG A 205 12.80 6.85 -5.13
N TYR A 206 12.22 6.11 -4.20
CA TYR A 206 13.01 5.43 -3.16
C TYR A 206 14.04 4.45 -3.74
N LEU A 207 13.84 3.92 -4.96
CA LEU A 207 14.83 3.05 -5.62
C LEU A 207 16.11 3.79 -6.03
N GLU A 208 16.12 5.12 -6.04
CA GLU A 208 17.36 5.91 -6.21
C GLU A 208 18.25 5.86 -4.95
N ASN A 209 17.71 5.44 -3.80
CA ASN A 209 18.45 5.32 -2.54
C ASN A 209 19.05 3.91 -2.41
N PRO A 210 20.40 3.76 -2.33
CA PRO A 210 21.04 2.47 -2.13
C PRO A 210 20.60 1.73 -0.86
N ALA A 211 20.16 2.45 0.18
CA ALA A 211 19.63 1.84 1.40
C ALA A 211 18.27 1.17 1.16
N ALA A 212 17.42 1.76 0.31
CA ALA A 212 16.14 1.16 -0.08
C ALA A 212 16.36 -0.11 -0.91
N ILE A 213 17.32 -0.10 -1.84
CA ILE A 213 17.69 -1.30 -2.61
C ILE A 213 18.14 -2.43 -1.67
N LYS A 214 18.99 -2.12 -0.68
CA LYS A 214 19.39 -3.12 0.33
C LYS A 214 18.22 -3.65 1.17
N ARG A 215 17.23 -2.79 1.48
CA ARG A 215 16.00 -3.21 2.17
C ARG A 215 15.15 -4.13 1.28
N LEU A 216 15.02 -3.81 -0.01
CA LEU A 216 14.31 -4.64 -0.98
C LEU A 216 14.94 -6.03 -1.11
N GLU A 217 16.27 -6.11 -1.21
CA GLU A 217 16.97 -7.40 -1.25
C GLU A 217 16.76 -8.22 0.03
N ARG A 218 16.68 -7.56 1.20
CA ARG A 218 16.32 -8.23 2.45
C ARG A 218 14.89 -8.78 2.42
N CYS A 219 13.94 -8.07 1.80
CA CYS A 219 12.54 -8.51 1.74
C CYS A 219 12.39 -9.88 1.07
N ARG A 220 13.27 -10.24 0.13
CA ARG A 220 13.27 -11.56 -0.54
C ARG A 220 13.48 -12.75 0.41
N GLN A 221 13.96 -12.51 1.63
CA GLN A 221 14.23 -13.55 2.63
C GLN A 221 13.58 -13.23 3.98
N MET A 222 12.78 -12.17 4.05
CA MET A 222 12.24 -11.66 5.31
C MET A 222 10.82 -12.18 5.52
N PRO A 223 10.54 -12.84 6.64
CA PRO A 223 9.16 -13.16 6.98
C PRO A 223 8.37 -11.90 7.33
N LEU A 224 7.06 -11.95 7.11
CA LEU A 224 6.14 -10.82 7.28
C LEU A 224 6.18 -10.23 8.71
N ASP A 225 6.36 -11.05 9.73
CA ASP A 225 6.43 -10.64 11.14
C ASP A 225 7.69 -9.83 11.49
N GLN A 226 8.68 -9.79 10.59
CA GLN A 226 9.91 -9.00 10.72
C GLN A 226 9.90 -7.72 9.88
N LEU A 227 8.85 -7.47 9.09
CA LEU A 227 8.74 -6.33 8.19
C LEU A 227 8.34 -5.04 8.94
N PHE A 228 9.21 -4.56 9.82
CA PHE A 228 9.02 -3.28 10.51
C PHE A 228 10.36 -2.67 10.93
N HIS A 229 10.30 -1.42 11.38
CA HIS A 229 11.42 -0.67 11.91
C HIS A 229 11.13 -0.23 13.34
N ARG A 230 12.12 -0.36 14.23
CA ARG A 230 12.04 0.17 15.60
C ARG A 230 12.23 1.69 15.62
N GLU A 231 13.04 2.20 14.71
CA GLU A 231 13.35 3.62 14.58
C GLU A 231 13.39 4.02 13.09
N PRO A 232 13.18 5.29 12.74
CA PRO A 232 13.32 5.74 11.36
C PRO A 232 14.75 5.61 10.82
N HIS A 233 14.89 5.06 9.62
CA HIS A 233 16.17 4.96 8.93
C HIS A 233 16.23 5.99 7.78
N ALA A 234 17.33 6.74 7.72
CA ALA A 234 17.64 7.66 6.62
C ALA A 234 18.00 6.93 5.31
#